data_AF-A0A815S5U9-F1
#
_entry.id   AF-A0A815S5U9-F1
#
_cell.length_a   1.000
_cell.length_b   1.000
_cell.length_c   1.000
_cell.angle_alpha   90.00
_cell.angle_beta   90.00
_cell.angle_gamma   90.00
#
_symmetry.space_group_name_H-M   'P 1'
#
loop_
_entity.id
_entity.type
_entity.pdbx_description
1 polymer ?
#
loop_
_entity_poly.entity_id
_entity_poly.type
_entity_poly.pdbx_seq_one_letter_code
_entity_poly.pdbx_strand_id
1 'polypeptide(L)'
;MLQIGIFLLATIYIFKFADASVQCEQKNVTIQWSTVVPNTPSTTHLIATWFCWKQGTQLDENKVVHVTIHGFSYDHTYWSFPYQSSRYSYVDYIINHSNDNIVVLNVDRLGVGLSSKPSLPTDVTIDSNAYVIYQLTKMLYQGVYRNIQFRNIELVGHSLGTLTAWKVASHPFHNQYTSGLIATGFLHVQNPVGATAFINSLYPVQLDPKFSHESIPTGYLTTNPFNNT
;
A
#
# COMPACT_ATOMS: atom_id res chain seq x y z
N MET A 1 58.51 45.72 -4.75
CA MET A 1 58.14 44.52 -5.54
C MET A 1 56.86 43.98 -4.92
N LEU A 2 55.72 44.16 -5.60
CA LEU A 2 54.38 43.81 -5.11
C LEU A 2 54.21 42.28 -5.19
N GLN A 3 53.87 41.62 -4.09
CA GLN A 3 53.50 40.20 -4.08
C GLN A 3 51.98 40.10 -3.96
N ILE A 4 51.33 39.85 -5.09
CA ILE A 4 49.87 39.68 -5.21
C ILE A 4 49.54 38.26 -4.74
N GLY A 5 48.85 38.15 -3.60
CA GLY A 5 48.29 36.89 -3.11
C GLY A 5 47.03 36.52 -3.91
N ILE A 6 47.08 35.41 -4.65
CA ILE A 6 45.91 34.83 -5.30
C ILE A 6 45.20 33.95 -4.26
N PHE A 7 44.11 34.45 -3.69
CA PHE A 7 43.16 33.62 -2.95
C PHE A 7 42.27 32.90 -3.96
N LEU A 8 42.52 31.60 -4.19
CA LEU A 8 41.55 30.74 -4.85
C LEU A 8 40.40 30.44 -3.87
N LEU A 9 39.29 31.16 -4.03
CA LEU A 9 38.00 30.77 -3.46
C LEU A 9 37.47 29.57 -4.25
N ALA A 10 37.77 28.36 -3.77
CA ALA A 10 37.10 27.16 -4.23
C ALA A 10 35.63 27.24 -3.81
N THR A 11 34.76 27.60 -4.77
CA THR A 11 33.32 27.55 -4.58
C THR A 11 32.92 26.08 -4.53
N ILE A 12 32.72 25.55 -3.32
CA ILE A 12 32.16 24.22 -3.12
C ILE A 12 30.71 24.30 -3.59
N TYR A 13 30.43 23.77 -4.79
CA TYR A 13 29.07 23.46 -5.20
C TYR A 13 28.60 22.28 -4.35
N ILE A 14 27.97 22.58 -3.22
CA ILE A 14 27.15 21.59 -2.52
C ILE A 14 25.94 21.35 -3.42
N PHE A 15 26.01 20.31 -4.25
CA PHE A 15 24.80 19.70 -4.77
C PHE A 15 24.06 19.14 -3.56
N LYS A 16 23.06 19.88 -3.06
CA LYS A 16 22.02 19.28 -2.23
C LYS A 16 21.35 18.24 -3.12
N PHE A 17 21.68 16.97 -2.91
CA PHE A 17 20.85 15.88 -3.41
C PHE A 17 19.43 16.12 -2.88
N ALA A 18 18.46 16.11 -3.79
CA ALA A 18 17.06 16.17 -3.42
C ALA A 18 16.75 14.97 -2.50
N ASP A 19 16.31 15.27 -1.27
CA ASP A 19 15.49 14.46 -0.37
C ASP A 19 15.60 12.92 -0.53
N ALA A 20 16.69 12.33 -0.06
CA ALA A 20 16.75 10.89 0.24
C ALA A 20 16.16 10.60 1.65
N SER A 21 15.11 11.32 2.03
CA SER A 21 14.59 11.34 3.39
C SER A 21 13.70 10.15 3.73
N VAL A 22 13.19 9.40 2.75
CA VAL A 22 12.31 8.24 3.00
C VAL A 22 13.05 6.94 2.75
N GLN A 23 13.04 6.06 3.73
CA GLN A 23 13.52 4.69 3.62
C GLN A 23 12.36 3.71 3.72
N CYS A 24 12.38 2.65 2.92
CA CYS A 24 11.35 1.61 2.90
C CYS A 24 11.98 0.23 3.00
N GLU A 25 11.42 -0.62 3.85
CA GLU A 25 11.74 -2.04 3.92
C GLU A 25 10.62 -2.85 3.29
N GLN A 26 10.93 -3.52 2.17
CA GLN A 26 10.01 -4.46 1.55
C GLN A 26 10.10 -5.83 2.24
N LYS A 27 8.95 -6.43 2.55
CA LYS A 27 8.89 -7.84 2.95
C LYS A 27 7.55 -8.47 2.60
N ASN A 28 7.56 -9.81 2.52
CA ASN A 28 6.35 -10.61 2.44
C ASN A 28 5.90 -11.02 3.84
N VAL A 29 4.66 -10.69 4.18
CA VAL A 29 4.01 -11.12 5.42
C VAL A 29 3.19 -12.37 5.16
N THR A 30 3.44 -13.42 5.92
CA THR A 30 2.69 -14.66 5.85
C THR A 30 1.36 -14.52 6.59
N ILE A 31 0.25 -14.67 5.87
CA ILE A 31 -1.10 -14.73 6.43
C ILE A 31 -1.71 -16.09 6.11
N GLN A 32 -2.15 -16.78 7.15
CA GLN A 32 -2.91 -18.02 7.01
C GLN A 32 -4.39 -17.68 6.91
N TRP A 33 -5.06 -18.21 5.91
CA TRP A 33 -6.51 -18.04 5.76
C TRP A 33 -7.12 -19.31 5.19
N SER A 34 -8.31 -19.67 5.68
CA SER A 34 -9.11 -20.75 5.10
C SER A 34 -10.32 -20.13 4.42
N THR A 35 -10.64 -20.61 3.22
CA THR A 35 -11.84 -20.17 2.50
C THR A 35 -13.09 -20.45 3.33
N VAL A 36 -14.20 -19.81 2.96
CA VAL A 36 -15.50 -19.90 3.67
C VAL A 36 -16.08 -21.34 3.69
N VAL A 37 -15.43 -22.32 3.06
CA VAL A 37 -15.83 -23.73 3.08
C VAL A 37 -15.36 -24.38 4.39
N PRO A 38 -16.28 -24.82 5.27
CA PRO A 38 -15.93 -25.50 6.50
C PRO A 38 -15.01 -26.70 6.23
N ASN A 39 -13.98 -26.88 7.07
CA ASN A 39 -13.01 -28.00 7.03
C ASN A 39 -11.97 -27.96 5.90
N THR A 40 -11.78 -26.84 5.21
CA THR A 40 -10.64 -26.67 4.30
C THR A 40 -9.39 -26.28 5.08
N PRO A 41 -8.22 -26.93 4.86
CA PRO A 41 -6.96 -26.49 5.45
C PRO A 41 -6.69 -25.01 5.11
N SER A 42 -6.16 -24.26 6.08
CA SER A 42 -5.75 -22.88 5.82
C SER A 42 -4.65 -22.87 4.76
N THR A 43 -4.85 -22.06 3.72
CA THR A 43 -3.82 -21.80 2.72
C THR A 43 -2.94 -20.65 3.20
N THR A 44 -1.65 -20.78 2.92
CA THR A 44 -0.67 -19.73 3.19
C THR A 44 -0.68 -18.70 2.06
N HIS A 45 -0.86 -17.43 2.40
CA HIS A 45 -0.75 -16.32 1.47
C HIS A 45 0.38 -15.39 1.90
N LEU A 46 1.22 -15.00 0.95
CA LEU A 46 2.27 -14.01 1.10
C LEU A 46 1.74 -12.65 0.67
N ILE A 47 1.77 -11.68 1.57
CA ILE A 47 1.32 -10.32 1.31
C ILE A 47 2.54 -9.41 1.22
N ALA A 48 2.77 -8.84 0.05
CA ALA A 48 3.86 -7.91 -0.17
C ALA A 48 3.56 -6.57 0.50
N THR A 49 4.52 -6.12 1.30
CA THR A 49 4.41 -4.90 2.10
C THR A 49 5.70 -4.09 2.05
N TRP A 50 5.57 -2.78 2.19
CA TRP A 50 6.67 -1.83 2.33
C TRP A 50 6.43 -1.01 3.59
N PHE A 51 7.27 -1.20 4.60
CA PHE A 51 7.24 -0.35 5.78
C PHE A 51 8.19 0.82 5.55
N CYS A 52 7.65 2.03 5.45
CA CYS A 52 8.37 3.24 5.09
C CYS A 52 8.38 4.25 6.23
N TRP A 53 9.52 4.88 6.46
CA TRP A 53 9.70 5.91 7.48
C TRP A 53 10.82 6.86 7.09
N LYS A 54 10.98 7.95 7.85
CA LYS A 54 12.03 8.91 7.56
C LYS A 54 13.41 8.37 7.95
N GLN A 55 14.41 8.63 7.13
CA GLN A 55 15.78 8.23 7.39
C GLN A 55 16.32 8.92 8.65
N GLY A 56 16.99 8.15 9.51
CA GLY A 56 17.58 8.65 10.75
C GLY A 56 16.60 8.85 11.91
N THR A 57 15.30 8.62 11.72
CA THR A 57 14.33 8.73 12.82
C THR A 57 14.20 7.40 13.57
N GLN A 58 14.18 7.48 14.90
CA GLN A 58 13.86 6.34 15.74
C GLN A 58 12.39 5.92 15.55
N LEU A 59 12.16 4.61 15.46
CA LEU A 59 10.84 4.00 15.48
C LEU A 59 10.50 3.61 16.92
N ASP A 60 9.31 3.97 17.37
CA ASP A 60 8.78 3.65 18.70
C ASP A 60 7.24 3.47 18.63
N GLU A 61 6.63 3.09 19.74
CA GLU A 61 5.20 2.81 19.86
C GLU A 61 4.28 4.02 19.63
N ASN A 62 4.82 5.25 19.71
CA ASN A 62 4.04 6.48 19.60
C ASN A 62 3.83 6.92 18.15
N LYS A 63 4.59 6.35 17.20
CA LYS A 63 4.40 6.60 15.76
C LYS A 63 2.98 6.27 15.32
N VAL A 64 2.44 7.10 14.45
CA VAL A 64 1.18 6.82 13.75
C VAL A 64 1.50 6.00 12.50
N VAL A 65 0.94 4.80 12.41
CA VAL A 65 1.09 3.93 11.24
C VAL A 65 -0.08 4.15 10.29
N HIS A 66 0.20 4.68 9.11
CA HIS A 66 -0.76 4.67 8.01
C HIS A 66 -0.66 3.35 7.25
N VAL A 67 -1.71 2.53 7.27
CA VAL A 67 -1.81 1.33 6.43
C VAL A 67 -2.55 1.71 5.16
N THR A 68 -1.84 1.78 4.04
CA THR A 68 -2.42 2.26 2.77
C THR A 68 -3.01 1.10 1.97
N ILE A 69 -4.21 1.32 1.42
CA ILE A 69 -5.03 0.30 0.76
C ILE A 69 -5.48 0.85 -0.59
N HIS A 70 -4.88 0.36 -1.67
CA HIS A 70 -5.16 0.82 -3.03
C HIS A 70 -6.51 0.30 -3.56
N GLY A 71 -7.01 0.95 -4.62
CA GLY A 71 -8.26 0.59 -5.29
C GLY A 71 -8.18 -0.63 -6.21
N PHE A 72 -9.20 -0.82 -7.04
CA PHE A 72 -9.10 -1.69 -8.22
C PHE A 72 -8.07 -1.14 -9.22
N SER A 73 -7.56 -2.00 -10.11
CA SER A 73 -6.59 -1.68 -11.18
C SER A 73 -5.25 -1.09 -10.76
N TYR A 74 -5.04 -0.84 -9.48
CA TYR A 74 -3.81 -0.37 -8.90
C TYR A 74 -3.16 -1.45 -8.04
N ASP A 75 -1.90 -1.22 -7.69
CA ASP A 75 -1.13 -1.93 -6.66
C ASP A 75 -0.53 -0.88 -5.68
N HIS A 76 0.48 -1.23 -4.89
CA HIS A 76 1.19 -0.33 -3.97
C HIS A 76 1.67 0.97 -4.63
N THR A 77 1.94 0.97 -5.94
CA THR A 77 2.41 2.15 -6.69
C THR A 77 1.39 3.29 -6.70
N TYR A 78 0.11 3.04 -6.43
CA TYR A 78 -0.88 4.13 -6.30
C TYR A 78 -0.51 5.10 -5.16
N TRP A 79 -0.07 4.56 -4.02
CA TRP A 79 0.31 5.38 -2.87
C TRP A 79 1.78 5.82 -2.93
N SER A 80 2.64 5.05 -3.60
CA SER A 80 4.06 5.35 -3.80
C SER A 80 4.39 5.56 -5.28
N PHE A 81 3.71 6.53 -5.92
CA PHE A 81 3.80 6.72 -7.35
C PHE A 81 5.25 7.06 -7.79
N PRO A 82 5.84 6.30 -8.74
CA PRO A 82 7.27 6.37 -9.00
C PRO A 82 7.69 7.59 -9.82
N TYR A 83 6.77 8.17 -10.60
CA TYR A 83 7.07 9.33 -11.43
C TYR A 83 6.92 10.61 -10.62
N GLN A 84 7.99 11.44 -10.58
CA GLN A 84 8.06 12.67 -9.77
C GLN A 84 7.52 12.43 -8.34
N SER A 85 8.12 11.46 -7.65
CA SER A 85 7.59 10.95 -6.36
C SER A 85 7.43 12.05 -5.31
N SER A 86 8.30 13.06 -5.28
CA SER A 86 8.16 14.24 -4.41
C SER A 86 6.85 15.03 -4.59
N ARG A 87 6.16 14.85 -5.72
CA ARG A 87 4.88 15.48 -6.04
C ARG A 87 3.69 14.52 -5.99
N TYR A 88 3.89 13.27 -6.39
CA TYR A 88 2.78 12.32 -6.61
C TYR A 88 2.80 11.09 -5.69
N SER A 89 3.86 10.87 -4.90
CA SER A 89 3.90 9.81 -3.88
C SER A 89 3.29 10.33 -2.58
N TYR A 90 2.15 9.77 -2.18
CA TYR A 90 1.58 10.00 -0.85
C TYR A 90 2.54 9.53 0.24
N VAL A 91 3.20 8.38 0.03
CA VAL A 91 4.18 7.82 0.98
C VAL A 91 5.31 8.83 1.23
N ASP A 92 5.90 9.40 0.16
CA ASP A 92 6.98 10.37 0.29
C ASP A 92 6.48 11.65 0.95
N TYR A 93 5.32 12.14 0.50
CA TYR A 93 4.73 13.37 1.00
C TYR A 93 4.45 13.30 2.50
N ILE A 94 3.72 12.27 2.96
CA ILE A 94 3.27 12.20 4.36
C ILE A 94 4.44 11.98 5.33
N ILE A 95 5.45 11.19 4.94
CA ILE A 95 6.62 10.95 5.79
C ILE A 95 7.44 12.24 5.93
N ASN A 96 7.61 13.00 4.85
CA ASN A 96 8.41 14.23 4.87
C ASN A 96 7.75 15.41 5.58
N HIS A 97 6.41 15.43 5.63
CA HIS A 97 5.64 16.57 6.13
C HIS A 97 4.91 16.29 7.47
N SER A 98 5.24 15.18 8.15
CA SER A 98 4.60 14.79 9.42
C SER A 98 5.45 15.03 10.67
N ASN A 99 6.54 15.81 10.57
CA ASN A 99 7.48 16.03 11.67
C ASN A 99 7.96 14.71 12.32
N ASP A 100 8.26 13.72 11.48
CA ASP A 100 8.79 12.41 11.86
C ASP A 100 7.80 11.54 12.64
N ASN A 101 6.51 11.91 12.70
CA ASN A 101 5.50 11.22 13.48
C ASN A 101 4.81 10.06 12.73
N ILE A 102 4.68 10.18 11.41
CA ILE A 102 3.97 9.19 10.59
C ILE A 102 4.95 8.24 9.92
N VAL A 103 4.61 6.95 9.99
CA VAL A 103 5.23 5.88 9.20
C VAL A 103 4.14 5.21 8.37
N VAL A 104 4.52 4.59 7.26
CA VAL A 104 3.56 4.01 6.32
C VAL A 104 3.82 2.53 6.16
N LEU A 105 2.77 1.70 6.27
CA LEU A 105 2.76 0.34 5.77
C LEU A 105 2.00 0.35 4.44
N ASN A 106 2.73 0.37 3.32
CA ASN A 106 2.15 0.25 1.99
C ASN A 106 2.01 -1.24 1.62
N VAL A 107 0.90 -1.59 0.98
CA VAL A 107 0.48 -3.00 0.84
C VAL A 107 0.00 -3.26 -0.57
N ASP A 108 0.49 -4.34 -1.19
CA ASP A 108 -0.21 -4.98 -2.30
C ASP A 108 -1.33 -5.86 -1.73
N ARG A 109 -2.57 -5.56 -2.09
CA ARG A 109 -3.73 -6.35 -1.67
C ARG A 109 -3.65 -7.80 -2.15
N LEU A 110 -4.35 -8.71 -1.47
CA LEU A 110 -4.45 -10.11 -1.91
C LEU A 110 -4.95 -10.17 -3.35
N GLY A 111 -4.30 -10.97 -4.19
CA GLY A 111 -4.62 -11.09 -5.60
C GLY A 111 -3.99 -10.03 -6.51
N VAL A 112 -3.20 -9.10 -5.98
CA VAL A 112 -2.67 -7.96 -6.74
C VAL A 112 -1.16 -7.81 -6.56
N GLY A 113 -0.47 -7.30 -7.60
CA GLY A 113 0.95 -6.96 -7.54
C GLY A 113 1.82 -8.17 -7.17
N LEU A 114 2.70 -7.97 -6.18
CA LEU A 114 3.64 -8.96 -5.67
C LEU A 114 3.04 -9.87 -4.58
N SER A 115 1.81 -9.59 -4.14
CA SER A 115 1.10 -10.47 -3.22
C SER A 115 0.64 -11.76 -3.90
N SER A 116 0.37 -12.78 -3.08
CA SER A 116 -0.19 -14.04 -3.54
C SER A 116 -1.45 -13.83 -4.37
N LYS A 117 -1.55 -14.60 -5.45
CA LYS A 117 -2.71 -14.67 -6.33
C LYS A 117 -3.40 -16.03 -6.10
N PRO A 118 -4.44 -16.12 -5.24
CA PRO A 118 -5.21 -17.35 -5.03
C PRO A 118 -5.60 -18.02 -6.35
N SER A 119 -5.56 -19.36 -6.38
CA SER A 119 -5.88 -20.15 -7.57
C SER A 119 -7.32 -19.97 -8.05
N LEU A 120 -8.25 -19.77 -7.11
CA LEU A 120 -9.63 -19.39 -7.39
C LEU A 120 -9.77 -17.86 -7.28
N PRO A 121 -10.04 -17.14 -8.39
CA PRO A 121 -10.27 -15.69 -8.33
C PRO A 121 -11.44 -15.29 -7.43
N THR A 122 -12.41 -16.18 -7.23
CA THR A 122 -13.55 -15.98 -6.32
C THR A 122 -13.14 -15.86 -4.85
N ASP A 123 -11.92 -16.26 -4.49
CA ASP A 123 -11.37 -16.09 -3.15
C ASP A 123 -10.83 -14.67 -2.93
N VAL A 124 -10.67 -13.88 -4.00
CA VAL A 124 -10.23 -12.48 -3.93
C VAL A 124 -11.46 -11.57 -3.84
N THR A 125 -11.93 -11.34 -2.61
CA THR A 125 -13.14 -10.55 -2.31
C THR A 125 -12.79 -9.36 -1.43
N ILE A 126 -13.76 -8.47 -1.20
CA ILE A 126 -13.62 -7.40 -0.19
C ILE A 126 -13.41 -8.01 1.19
N ASP A 127 -14.10 -9.12 1.52
CA ASP A 127 -14.00 -9.78 2.82
C ASP A 127 -12.63 -10.42 3.05
N SER A 128 -12.08 -11.15 2.06
CA SER A 128 -10.75 -11.75 2.21
C SER A 128 -9.65 -10.69 2.25
N ASN A 129 -9.80 -9.60 1.49
CA ASN A 129 -8.90 -8.45 1.60
C ASN A 129 -9.00 -7.74 2.94
N ALA A 130 -10.21 -7.53 3.46
CA ALA A 130 -10.42 -6.94 4.78
C ALA A 130 -9.81 -7.83 5.88
N TYR A 131 -9.95 -9.15 5.76
CA TYR A 131 -9.29 -10.10 6.66
C TYR A 131 -7.77 -9.93 6.65
N VAL A 132 -7.15 -9.87 5.46
CA VAL A 132 -5.71 -9.65 5.30
C VAL A 132 -5.26 -8.35 5.97
N ILE A 133 -5.94 -7.23 5.67
CA ILE A 133 -5.60 -5.93 6.28
C ILE A 133 -5.78 -5.97 7.79
N TYR A 134 -6.85 -6.59 8.31
CA TYR A 134 -7.06 -6.77 9.74
C TYR A 134 -5.93 -7.59 10.41
N GLN A 135 -5.42 -8.64 9.75
CA GLN A 135 -4.28 -9.37 10.29
C GLN A 135 -3.02 -8.49 10.35
N LEU A 136 -2.77 -7.68 9.31
CA LEU A 136 -1.63 -6.75 9.30
C LEU A 136 -1.73 -5.72 10.42
N THR A 137 -2.90 -5.09 10.64
CA THR A 137 -3.09 -4.13 11.74
C THR A 137 -2.92 -4.80 13.10
N LYS A 138 -3.45 -6.02 13.27
CA LYS A 138 -3.25 -6.80 14.49
C LYS A 138 -1.76 -7.10 14.74
N MET A 139 -1.01 -7.49 13.71
CA MET A 139 0.43 -7.76 13.83
C MET A 139 1.25 -6.52 14.19
N LEU A 140 0.88 -5.34 13.67
CA LEU A 140 1.45 -4.05 14.06
C LEU A 140 1.16 -3.75 15.53
N TYR A 141 -0.11 -3.90 15.95
CA TYR A 141 -0.53 -3.62 17.33
C TYR A 141 0.12 -4.53 18.36
N GLN A 142 0.26 -5.82 18.02
CA GLN A 142 0.88 -6.83 18.89
C GLN A 142 2.42 -6.77 18.87
N GLY A 143 3.00 -6.00 17.95
CA GLY A 143 4.44 -5.90 17.74
C GLY A 143 5.06 -7.09 17.01
N VAL A 144 4.26 -8.03 16.52
CA VAL A 144 4.74 -9.18 15.73
C VAL A 144 5.37 -8.72 14.42
N TYR A 145 4.91 -7.61 13.85
CA TYR A 145 5.43 -7.12 12.57
C TYR A 145 6.88 -6.59 12.65
N ARG A 146 7.26 -5.89 13.73
CA ARG A 146 8.54 -5.16 13.85
C ARG A 146 9.18 -5.15 15.24
N ASN A 147 8.68 -5.96 16.17
CA ASN A 147 9.02 -5.89 17.60
C ASN A 147 8.75 -4.51 18.23
N ILE A 148 7.78 -3.77 17.68
CA ILE A 148 7.30 -2.47 18.18
C ILE A 148 5.77 -2.53 18.21
N GLN A 149 5.18 -2.25 19.36
CA GLN A 149 3.72 -2.30 19.55
C GLN A 149 3.08 -0.95 19.24
N PHE A 150 2.78 -0.70 17.97
CA PHE A 150 2.16 0.56 17.56
C PHE A 150 0.74 0.69 18.16
N ARG A 151 0.44 1.86 18.73
CA ARG A 151 -0.87 2.14 19.34
C ARG A 151 -1.79 2.99 18.46
N ASN A 152 -1.21 3.69 17.49
CA ASN A 152 -1.94 4.52 16.55
C ASN A 152 -1.82 3.92 15.15
N ILE A 153 -2.85 3.22 14.70
CA ILE A 153 -2.87 2.55 13.39
C ILE A 153 -4.08 3.05 12.61
N GLU A 154 -3.85 3.80 11.54
CA GLU A 154 -4.89 4.42 10.73
C GLU A 154 -4.95 3.77 9.35
N LEU A 155 -6.17 3.51 8.86
CA LEU A 155 -6.38 2.94 7.53
C LEU A 155 -6.53 4.06 6.51
N VAL A 156 -5.77 4.02 5.42
CA VAL A 156 -5.83 5.02 4.35
C VAL A 156 -6.27 4.32 3.07
N GLY A 157 -7.54 4.48 2.70
CA GLY A 157 -8.16 3.76 1.59
C GLY A 157 -8.46 4.65 0.38
N HIS A 158 -8.33 4.07 -0.81
CA HIS A 158 -8.80 4.68 -2.06
C HIS A 158 -9.77 3.78 -2.83
N SER A 159 -10.91 4.31 -3.27
CA SER A 159 -11.89 3.58 -4.09
C SER A 159 -12.30 2.26 -3.42
N LEU A 160 -12.10 1.10 -4.05
CA LEU A 160 -12.31 -0.21 -3.42
C LEU A 160 -11.55 -0.36 -2.10
N GLY A 161 -10.35 0.22 -1.99
CA GLY A 161 -9.57 0.20 -0.75
C GLY A 161 -10.28 0.92 0.40
N THR A 162 -11.09 1.95 0.14
CA THR A 162 -11.97 2.56 1.14
C THR A 162 -13.06 1.58 1.59
N LEU A 163 -13.69 0.84 0.68
CA LEU A 163 -14.67 -0.19 1.05
C LEU A 163 -14.04 -1.30 1.90
N THR A 164 -12.83 -1.74 1.54
CA THR A 164 -12.05 -2.68 2.35
C THR A 164 -11.76 -2.12 3.73
N ALA A 165 -11.32 -0.86 3.82
CA ALA A 165 -11.04 -0.19 5.09
C ALA A 165 -12.28 -0.04 5.97
N TRP A 166 -13.44 0.30 5.39
CA TRP A 166 -14.73 0.30 6.09
C TRP A 166 -15.10 -1.09 6.59
N LYS A 167 -14.88 -2.14 5.78
CA LYS A 167 -15.16 -3.50 6.22
C LYS A 167 -14.30 -3.88 7.43
N VAL A 168 -13.00 -3.55 7.42
CA VAL A 168 -12.13 -3.71 8.59
C VAL A 168 -12.67 -2.94 9.79
N ALA A 169 -12.99 -1.66 9.62
CA ALA A 169 -13.53 -0.79 10.66
C ALA A 169 -14.95 -1.16 11.13
N SER A 170 -15.66 -2.04 10.43
CA SER A 170 -17.00 -2.51 10.84
C SER A 170 -16.96 -3.83 11.63
N HIS A 171 -15.82 -4.53 11.62
CA HIS A 171 -15.70 -5.87 12.21
C HIS A 171 -15.81 -5.83 13.75
N PRO A 172 -16.50 -6.71 14.47
CA PRO A 172 -16.74 -6.57 15.92
C PRO A 172 -15.49 -6.35 16.82
N PHE A 173 -14.31 -6.74 16.36
CA PHE A 173 -13.02 -6.57 17.06
C PHE A 173 -12.15 -5.42 16.50
N HIS A 174 -12.68 -4.57 15.62
CA HIS A 174 -11.93 -3.51 14.93
C HIS A 174 -11.41 -2.42 15.87
N ASN A 175 -12.17 -2.08 16.90
CA ASN A 175 -11.84 -1.01 17.85
C ASN A 175 -10.56 -1.28 18.66
N GLN A 176 -10.03 -2.50 18.62
CA GLN A 176 -8.82 -2.86 19.34
C GLN A 176 -7.53 -2.52 18.56
N TYR A 177 -7.56 -2.53 17.22
CA TYR A 177 -6.34 -2.51 16.41
C TYR A 177 -6.27 -1.36 15.39
N THR A 178 -7.32 -0.56 15.25
CA THR A 178 -7.34 0.61 14.36
C THR A 178 -7.86 1.84 15.08
N SER A 179 -7.16 2.96 14.93
CA SER A 179 -7.42 4.23 15.61
C SER A 179 -8.18 5.23 14.73
N GLY A 180 -8.17 5.04 13.41
CA GLY A 180 -8.79 5.97 12.47
C GLY A 180 -8.86 5.44 11.04
N LEU A 181 -9.58 6.18 10.19
CA LEU A 181 -9.77 5.88 8.79
C LEU A 181 -9.81 7.16 7.94
N ILE A 182 -9.02 7.17 6.88
CA ILE A 182 -9.01 8.19 5.82
C ILE A 182 -9.60 7.56 4.56
N ALA A 183 -10.76 8.05 4.12
CA ALA A 183 -11.47 7.58 2.93
C ALA A 183 -11.25 8.52 1.75
N THR A 184 -10.91 7.98 0.57
CA THR A 184 -10.72 8.75 -0.66
C THR A 184 -11.33 8.03 -1.85
N GLY A 185 -11.85 8.76 -2.85
CA GLY A 185 -12.34 8.16 -4.10
C GLY A 185 -13.52 7.19 -3.98
N PHE A 186 -14.13 7.09 -2.79
CA PHE A 186 -15.37 6.35 -2.55
C PHE A 186 -16.17 7.05 -1.45
N LEU A 187 -17.41 7.44 -1.76
CA LEU A 187 -18.29 8.20 -0.86
C LEU A 187 -19.64 7.48 -0.69
N HIS A 188 -20.47 8.01 0.21
CA HIS A 188 -21.78 7.45 0.55
C HIS A 188 -22.80 7.50 -0.60
N VAL A 189 -22.59 8.35 -1.62
CA VAL A 189 -23.35 8.34 -2.87
C VAL A 189 -22.53 7.62 -3.93
N GLN A 190 -23.08 6.51 -4.45
CA GLN A 190 -22.43 5.71 -5.47
C GLN A 190 -22.94 6.10 -6.87
N ASN A 191 -22.05 6.08 -7.86
CA ASN A 191 -22.40 6.26 -9.27
C ASN A 191 -22.52 4.87 -9.93
N PRO A 192 -23.72 4.27 -10.01
CA PRO A 192 -23.88 2.93 -10.57
C PRO A 192 -23.48 2.86 -12.04
N VAL A 193 -23.75 3.91 -12.82
CA VAL A 193 -23.36 3.98 -14.24
C VAL A 193 -21.85 3.93 -14.40
N GLY A 194 -21.13 4.72 -13.60
CA GLY A 194 -19.66 4.71 -13.58
C GLY A 194 -19.09 3.35 -13.14
N ALA A 195 -19.69 2.72 -12.12
CA ALA A 195 -19.28 1.40 -11.66
C ALA A 195 -19.48 0.32 -12.74
N THR A 196 -20.63 0.33 -13.44
CA THR A 196 -20.88 -0.58 -14.57
C THR A 196 -19.91 -0.35 -15.72
N ALA A 197 -19.64 0.91 -16.08
CA ALA A 197 -18.67 1.24 -17.11
C ALA A 197 -17.26 0.74 -16.75
N PHE A 198 -16.85 0.91 -15.49
CA PHE A 198 -15.58 0.38 -14.99
C PHE A 198 -15.51 -1.15 -15.11
N ILE A 199 -16.53 -1.88 -14.65
CA ILE A 199 -16.58 -3.35 -14.74
C ILE A 199 -16.47 -3.80 -16.21
N ASN A 200 -17.18 -3.14 -17.12
CA ASN A 200 -17.14 -3.46 -18.56
C ASN A 200 -15.81 -3.10 -19.23
N SER A 201 -14.97 -2.27 -18.60
CA SER A 201 -13.62 -1.92 -19.08
C SER A 201 -12.54 -2.92 -18.66
N LEU A 202 -12.89 -3.88 -17.79
CA LEU A 202 -11.96 -4.91 -17.34
C LEU A 202 -11.65 -5.90 -18.46
N TYR A 203 -10.44 -6.42 -18.44
CA TYR A 203 -9.86 -7.24 -19.48
C TYR A 203 -9.20 -8.48 -18.86
N PRO A 204 -9.37 -9.68 -19.43
CA PRO A 204 -8.71 -10.88 -18.91
C PRO A 204 -7.19 -10.72 -18.91
N VAL A 205 -6.55 -10.96 -17.76
CA VAL A 205 -5.10 -10.84 -17.63
C VAL A 205 -4.35 -11.73 -18.62
N GLN A 206 -4.92 -12.89 -18.94
CA GLN A 206 -4.33 -13.86 -19.87
C GLN A 206 -4.17 -13.33 -21.29
N LEU A 207 -4.92 -12.27 -21.64
CA LEU A 207 -4.89 -11.66 -22.96
C LEU A 207 -4.02 -10.39 -23.00
N ASP A 208 -3.53 -9.92 -21.86
CA ASP A 208 -2.69 -8.73 -21.77
C ASP A 208 -1.19 -9.13 -21.86
N PRO A 209 -0.47 -8.72 -22.92
CA PRO A 209 0.94 -9.06 -23.09
C PRO A 209 1.84 -8.66 -21.92
N LYS A 210 1.47 -7.62 -21.17
CA LYS A 210 2.20 -7.17 -19.97
C LYS A 210 2.37 -8.29 -18.94
N PHE A 211 1.38 -9.18 -18.83
CA PHE A 211 1.36 -10.26 -17.86
C PHE A 211 1.75 -11.63 -18.45
N SER A 212 2.17 -11.68 -19.73
CA SER A 212 2.51 -12.93 -20.42
C SER A 212 3.66 -13.73 -19.78
N HIS A 213 4.48 -13.08 -18.96
CA HIS A 213 5.57 -13.70 -18.21
C HIS A 213 5.17 -14.17 -16.80
N GLU A 214 3.96 -13.85 -16.34
CA GLU A 214 3.45 -14.22 -15.03
C GLU A 214 2.48 -15.42 -15.11
N SER A 215 2.64 -16.39 -14.23
CA SER A 215 1.70 -17.50 -14.07
C SER A 215 0.48 -17.08 -13.24
N ILE A 216 -0.36 -16.19 -13.76
CA ILE A 216 -1.57 -15.72 -13.08
C ILE A 216 -2.76 -16.66 -13.38
N PRO A 217 -3.49 -17.14 -12.35
CA PRO A 217 -4.64 -18.01 -12.55
C PRO A 217 -5.72 -17.42 -13.48
N THR A 218 -6.42 -18.28 -14.21
CA THR A 218 -7.53 -17.90 -15.09
C THR A 218 -8.63 -17.18 -14.32
N GLY A 219 -9.15 -16.08 -14.87
CA GLY A 219 -10.26 -15.30 -14.31
C GLY A 219 -9.83 -14.04 -13.54
N TYR A 220 -8.52 -13.80 -13.40
CA TYR A 220 -8.02 -12.48 -13.00
C TYR A 220 -8.20 -11.46 -14.12
N LEU A 221 -8.42 -10.21 -13.72
CA LEU A 221 -8.72 -9.10 -14.61
C LEU A 221 -7.70 -7.97 -14.41
N THR A 222 -7.42 -7.26 -15.50
CA THR A 222 -6.67 -6.00 -15.56
C THR A 222 -7.54 -4.94 -16.24
N THR A 223 -7.10 -3.69 -16.30
CA THR A 223 -7.69 -2.68 -17.18
C THR A 223 -7.30 -2.96 -18.63
N ASN A 224 -8.20 -2.70 -19.58
CA ASN A 224 -7.91 -2.88 -21.00
C ASN A 224 -6.68 -2.05 -21.44
N PRO A 225 -5.56 -2.69 -21.82
CA PRO A 225 -4.31 -1.99 -22.15
C PRO A 225 -4.37 -1.30 -23.53
N PHE A 226 -5.43 -1.51 -24.30
CA PHE A 226 -5.59 -0.98 -25.66
C PHE A 226 -6.60 0.16 -25.76
N ASN A 227 -7.28 0.49 -24.66
CA ASN A 227 -8.26 1.58 -24.63
C ASN A 227 -7.59 2.87 -24.13
N ASN A 228 -7.34 3.81 -25.03
CA ASN A 228 -6.79 5.14 -24.74
C ASN A 228 -7.90 6.16 -24.41
N THR A 229 -8.85 5.80 -23.56
CA THR A 229 -9.90 6.73 -23.10
C THR A 229 -9.62 7.23 -21.70
#